data_AF-A0A345DDA9-F1
#
_entry.id   AF-A0A345DDA9-F1
#
_cell.length_a   1.000
_cell.length_b   1.000
_cell.length_c   1.000
_cell.angle_alpha   90.00
_cell.angle_beta   90.00
_cell.angle_gamma   90.00
#
_symmetry.space_group_name_H-M   'P 1'
#
loop_
_entity.id
_entity.type
_entity.pdbx_description
1 polymer ?
#
loop_
_entity_poly.entity_id
_entity_poly.type
_entity_poly.pdbx_seq_one_letter_code
_entity_poly.pdbx_strand_id
1 'polypeptide(L)'
;MFLPKVMPEDKWLPLRERGIMFFITLHGVLKWGVTTAALWSGAMTVLVSDFNVARDVPRAFMIFPAVGILWGAATWWMNERFYKNTIK
;
A
#
# COMPACT_ATOMS: atom_id res chain seq x y z
N MET A 1 1.60 10.41 -5.97
CA MET A 1 0.19 10.26 -6.38
C MET A 1 -0.33 8.95 -5.81
N PHE A 2 -1.11 9.01 -4.73
CA PHE A 2 -1.60 7.85 -3.96
C PHE A 2 -2.95 7.33 -4.47
N LEU A 3 -3.26 7.54 -5.75
CA LEU A 3 -4.49 7.04 -6.34
C LEU A 3 -4.24 5.65 -6.94
N PRO A 4 -5.24 4.75 -6.89
CA PRO A 4 -5.16 3.44 -7.52
C PRO A 4 -5.08 3.64 -9.03
N LYS A 5 -3.83 3.69 -9.54
CA LYS A 5 -3.59 3.73 -10.98
C LYS A 5 -3.75 2.32 -11.50
N VAL A 6 -4.67 2.17 -12.45
CA VAL A 6 -4.80 0.91 -13.18
C VAL A 6 -3.50 0.66 -13.94
N MET A 7 -2.96 -0.55 -13.79
CA MET A 7 -1.73 -0.94 -14.44
C MET A 7 -2.00 -1.35 -15.89
N PRO A 8 -1.12 -0.97 -16.82
CA PRO A 8 -1.06 -1.57 -18.15
C PRO A 8 -0.97 -3.11 -18.08
N GLU A 9 -1.54 -3.79 -19.08
CA GLU A 9 -1.64 -5.26 -19.12
C GLU A 9 -0.27 -5.95 -19.00
N ASP A 10 0.74 -5.43 -19.69
CA ASP A 10 2.13 -5.92 -19.68
C ASP A 10 2.74 -5.97 -18.26
N LYS A 11 2.27 -5.08 -17.38
CA LYS A 11 2.72 -5.02 -15.97
C LYS A 11 1.79 -5.77 -15.03
N TRP A 12 0.51 -5.85 -15.37
CA TRP A 12 -0.50 -6.48 -14.54
C TRP A 12 -0.42 -8.01 -14.59
N LEU A 13 -0.28 -8.61 -15.77
CA LEU A 13 -0.21 -10.06 -15.96
C LEU A 13 0.85 -10.76 -15.07
N PRO A 14 2.13 -10.35 -15.07
CA PRO A 14 3.15 -11.02 -14.25
C PRO A 14 2.92 -10.86 -12.74
N LEU A 15 2.25 -9.79 -12.31
CA LEU A 15 1.85 -9.59 -10.91
C LEU A 15 0.65 -10.45 -10.55
N ARG A 16 -0.29 -10.60 -11.48
CA ARG A 16 -1.50 -11.41 -11.33
C ARG A 16 -1.15 -12.89 -11.18
N GLU A 17 -0.21 -13.40 -11.98
CA GLU A 17 0.27 -14.79 -11.93
C GLU A 17 0.88 -15.17 -10.58
N ARG A 18 1.52 -14.21 -9.90
CA ARG A 18 2.07 -14.41 -8.54
C ARG A 18 0.99 -14.42 -7.45
N GLY A 19 -0.22 -13.99 -7.78
CA GLY A 19 -1.39 -14.04 -6.92
C GLY A 19 -1.59 -12.83 -6.00
N ILE A 20 -2.80 -12.76 -5.45
CA ILE A 20 -3.29 -11.64 -4.64
C ILE A 20 -2.46 -11.42 -3.37
N MET A 21 -2.06 -12.49 -2.68
CA MET A 21 -1.31 -12.39 -1.41
C MET A 21 0.07 -11.74 -1.63
N PHE A 22 0.77 -12.13 -2.69
CA PHE A 22 2.04 -11.52 -3.08
C PHE A 22 1.85 -10.03 -3.41
N PHE A 23 0.81 -9.71 -4.17
CA PHE A 23 0.51 -8.33 -4.53
C PHE A 23 0.20 -7.46 -3.32
N ILE A 24 -0.67 -7.90 -2.42
CA ILE A 24 -1.02 -7.17 -1.19
C ILE A 24 0.22 -6.94 -0.33
N THR A 25 1.05 -7.97 -0.15
CA THR A 25 2.26 -7.87 0.66
C THR A 25 3.24 -6.86 0.06
N LEU A 26 3.51 -6.95 -1.25
CA LEU A 26 4.50 -6.10 -1.89
C LEU A 26 4.00 -4.66 -2.10
N HIS A 27 2.80 -4.49 -2.65
CA HIS A 27 2.29 -3.18 -3.07
C HIS A 27 1.46 -2.50 -1.98
N GLY A 28 0.72 -3.27 -1.18
CA GLY A 28 -0.08 -2.74 -0.07
C GLY A 28 0.74 -2.54 1.20
N VAL A 29 1.41 -3.58 1.68
CA VAL A 29 2.12 -3.54 2.97
C VAL A 29 3.49 -2.89 2.83
N LEU A 30 4.37 -3.40 1.97
CA LEU A 30 5.76 -2.92 1.90
C LEU A 30 5.88 -1.56 1.22
N LYS A 31 5.44 -1.44 -0.04
CA LYS A 31 5.59 -0.19 -0.82
C LYS A 31 4.71 0.96 -0.31
N TRP A 32 3.54 0.66 0.24
CA TRP A 32 2.63 1.68 0.74
C TRP A 32 2.67 1.77 2.26
N GLY A 33 2.25 0.73 2.99
CA GLY A 33 2.15 0.76 4.45
C GLY A 33 3.46 1.12 5.16
N VAL A 34 4.55 0.39 4.91
CA VAL A 34 5.84 0.60 5.59
C VAL A 34 6.48 1.91 5.16
N THR A 35 6.48 2.22 3.85
CA THR A 35 7.03 3.50 3.37
C THR A 35 6.26 4.71 3.92
N THR A 36 4.92 4.64 3.96
CA THR A 36 4.10 5.70 4.56
C THR A 36 4.32 5.79 6.07
N ALA A 37 4.45 4.67 6.79
CA ALA A 37 4.77 4.67 8.21
C ALA A 37 6.10 5.37 8.50
N ALA A 38 7.13 5.08 7.71
CA ALA A 38 8.45 5.68 7.86
C ALA A 38 8.42 7.20 7.58
N LEU A 39 7.81 7.61 6.47
CA LEU A 39 7.68 9.02 6.10
C LEU A 39 6.84 9.81 7.11
N TRP A 40 5.72 9.25 7.55
CA TRP A 40 4.85 9.87 8.54
C TRP A 40 5.53 10.01 9.89
N SER A 41 6.22 8.96 10.35
CA SER A 41 6.98 8.98 11.61
C SER A 41 8.10 10.02 11.58
N GLY A 42 8.85 10.07 10.47
CA GLY A 42 9.90 11.08 10.27
C GLY A 42 9.34 12.51 10.27
N ALA A 43 8.23 12.74 9.56
CA ALA A 43 7.56 14.04 9.53
C ALA A 43 7.05 14.45 10.92
N MET A 44 6.38 13.55 11.65
CA MET A 44 5.83 13.86 12.97
C MET A 44 6.90 14.14 14.01
N THR A 45 8.06 13.48 13.91
CA THR A 45 9.19 13.74 14.81
C THR A 45 9.72 15.17 14.66
N VAL A 46 9.61 15.77 13.48
CA VAL A 46 10.07 17.14 13.21
C VAL A 46 8.97 18.18 13.42
N LEU A 47 7.72 17.84 13.10
CA LEU A 47 6.60 18.79 13.06
C LEU A 47 5.81 18.89 14.36
N VAL A 48 5.89 17.90 15.25
CA VAL A 48 5.05 17.82 16.45
C VAL A 48 5.92 17.73 17.71
N SER A 49 5.87 18.78 18.54
CA SER A 49 6.71 18.91 19.73
C SER A 49 6.46 17.84 20.80
N ASP A 50 5.21 17.36 20.92
CA ASP A 50 4.81 16.34 21.91
C ASP A 50 4.84 14.91 21.34
N PHE A 51 5.50 14.69 20.21
CA PHE A 51 5.56 13.37 19.57
C PHE A 51 6.46 12.43 20.38
N ASN A 52 5.89 11.33 20.88
CA ASN A 52 6.66 10.33 21.62
C ASN A 52 7.14 9.25 20.64
N VAL A 53 8.40 9.35 20.21
CA VAL A 53 9.00 8.42 19.24
C VAL A 53 8.86 6.96 19.67
N ALA A 54 9.11 6.66 20.95
CA ALA A 54 9.06 5.28 21.46
C ALA A 54 7.65 4.67 21.46
N ARG A 55 6.60 5.49 21.58
CA ARG A 55 5.21 5.05 21.59
C ARG A 55 4.57 5.11 20.19
N ASP A 56 4.76 6.23 19.51
CA ASP A 56 3.96 6.59 18.34
C ASP A 56 4.52 5.99 17.05
N VAL A 57 5.84 5.79 16.95
CA VAL A 57 6.46 5.11 15.80
C VAL A 57 6.06 3.64 15.70
N PRO A 58 6.17 2.81 16.76
CA PRO A 58 5.67 1.43 16.68
C PRO A 58 4.18 1.35 16.33
N ARG A 59 3.37 2.28 16.84
CA ARG A 59 1.94 2.39 16.50
C ARG A 59 1.72 2.66 15.01
N ALA A 60 2.46 3.61 14.43
CA ALA A 60 2.40 3.90 13.00
C ALA A 60 2.77 2.65 12.17
N PHE A 61 3.82 1.94 12.55
CA PHE A 61 4.25 0.70 11.88
C PHE A 61 3.30 -0.49 12.08
N MET A 62 2.31 -0.41 12.97
CA MET A 62 1.21 -1.38 13.04
C MET A 62 0.01 -0.93 12.19
N ILE A 63 -0.37 0.35 12.32
CA ILE A 63 -1.59 0.89 11.70
C ILE A 63 -1.43 1.01 10.18
N PHE A 64 -0.34 1.61 9.69
CA PHE A 64 -0.17 1.85 8.25
C PHE A 64 -0.06 0.55 7.44
N PRO A 65 0.70 -0.48 7.89
CA PRO A 65 0.64 -1.80 7.26
C PRO A 65 -0.75 -2.44 7.24
N ALA A 66 -1.51 -2.35 8.34
CA ALA A 66 -2.87 -2.89 8.39
C ALA A 66 -3.80 -2.20 7.38
N VAL A 67 -3.74 -0.87 7.27
CA VAL A 67 -4.45 -0.12 6.23
C VAL A 67 -3.90 -0.46 4.83
N GLY A 68 -2.59 -0.71 4.72
CA GLY A 68 -1.93 -1.14 3.51
C GLY A 68 -2.45 -2.48 2.97
N ILE A 69 -2.87 -3.40 3.84
CA ILE A 69 -3.53 -4.66 3.43
C ILE A 69 -4.85 -4.34 2.71
N LEU A 70 -5.70 -3.52 3.33
CA LEU A 70 -6.99 -3.11 2.74
C LEU A 70 -6.78 -2.36 1.42
N TRP A 71 -5.78 -1.48 1.38
CA TRP A 71 -5.41 -0.74 0.18
C TRP A 71 -4.91 -1.65 -0.94
N GLY A 72 -4.05 -2.63 -0.62
CA GLY A 72 -3.58 -3.65 -1.54
C GLY A 72 -4.72 -4.50 -2.12
N ALA A 73 -5.70 -4.87 -1.28
CA ALA A 73 -6.87 -5.62 -1.71
C ALA A 73 -7.78 -4.80 -2.63
N ALA A 74 -8.05 -3.53 -2.28
CA ALA A 74 -8.85 -2.62 -3.09
C ALA A 74 -8.19 -2.37 -4.46
N THR A 75 -6.89 -2.09 -4.49
CA THR A 75 -6.14 -1.86 -5.73
C THR A 75 -6.07 -3.11 -6.60
N TRP A 76 -5.91 -4.30 -6.01
CA TRP A 76 -6.01 -5.56 -6.74
C TRP A 76 -7.38 -5.72 -7.42
N TRP A 77 -8.46 -5.52 -6.67
CA TRP A 77 -9.83 -5.65 -7.18
C TRP A 77 -10.11 -4.68 -8.33
N MET A 78 -9.64 -3.44 -8.23
CA MET A 78 -9.76 -2.45 -9.30
C MET A 78 -9.03 -2.87 -10.58
N ASN A 79 -7.80 -3.38 -10.47
CA ASN A 79 -7.03 -3.86 -11.61
C ASN A 79 -7.66 -5.11 -12.24
N GLU A 80 -8.14 -6.06 -11.44
CA GLU A 80 -8.83 -7.25 -11.94
C GLU A 80 -10.13 -6.90 -12.67
N ARG A 81 -10.89 -5.92 -12.14
CA ARG A 81 -12.12 -5.44 -12.78
C ARG A 81 -11.84 -4.72 -14.11
N PHE A 82 -10.80 -3.90 -14.17
CA PHE A 82 -10.41 -3.24 -15.40
C PHE A 82 -9.94 -4.25 -16.45
N TYR A 83 -9.05 -5.16 -16.07
CA TYR A 83 -8.56 -6.22 -16.96
C TYR A 83 -9.72 -7.01 -17.60
N LYS A 84 -10.71 -7.43 -16.79
CA LYS A 84 -11.91 -8.12 -17.28
C LYS A 84 -12.80 -7.29 -18.20
N ASN A 85 -12.81 -5.96 -18.05
CA ASN A 85 -13.62 -5.07 -18.86
C ASN A 85 -12.94 -4.67 -20.19
N THR A 86 -11.61 -4.68 -20.24
CA THR A 86 -10.83 -4.30 -21.43
C THR A 86 -10.66 -5.46 -22.41
N ILE A 87 -10.76 -6.72 -21.96
CA ILE A 87 -10.66 -7.94 -22.80
C ILE A 87 -12.06 -8.49 -23.12
N LYS A 88 -13.09 -7.62 -23.13
CA LYS A 88 -14.39 -7.94 -23.74
C LYS A 88 -14.38 -7.52 -25.20
#